data_AF-A0AAD9PIP3-F1
#
_entry.id   AF-A0AAD9PIP3-F1
#
_cell.length_a   1.000
_cell.length_b   1.000
_cell.length_c   1.000
_cell.angle_alpha   90.00
_cell.angle_beta   90.00
_cell.angle_gamma   90.00
#
_symmetry.space_group_name_H-M   'P 1'
#
loop_
_entity.id
_entity.type
_entity.pdbx_description
1 polymer ?
#
loop_
_entity_poly.entity_id
_entity_poly.type
_entity_poly.pdbx_seq_one_letter_code
_entity_poly.pdbx_strand_id
1 'polypeptide(L)'
;MSTENDEIEQHIARQERAIELLRMSDNEYLGCRDRELKEIDDFLESCISRNSGGAMFIFGMSGTGKTTTVQHALSTCKEKNPQIRTLSISGSSFSTFKELAKELFESLVGMTDYRIPNLINKELMDYRKLCILMTSLFQKTSYTFVQFAIVIPLGFV
;
A
#
# COMPACT_ATOMS: atom_id res chain seq x y z
N MET A 1 28.21 -18.57 42.47
CA MET A 1 27.16 -19.42 41.87
C MET A 1 25.85 -18.67 41.65
N SER A 2 25.41 -17.76 42.53
CA SER A 2 24.24 -16.90 42.26
C SER A 2 24.53 -15.80 41.22
N THR A 3 25.65 -15.10 41.36
CA THR A 3 26.02 -13.96 40.50
C THR A 3 26.25 -14.33 39.04
N GLU A 4 26.73 -15.55 38.79
CA GLU A 4 27.02 -16.07 37.45
C GLU A 4 25.73 -16.40 36.68
N ASN A 5 24.69 -16.88 37.39
CA ASN A 5 23.38 -17.10 36.81
C ASN A 5 22.68 -15.77 36.49
N ASP A 6 22.80 -14.76 37.35
CA ASP A 6 22.23 -13.43 37.12
C ASP A 6 22.85 -12.73 35.88
N GLU A 7 24.16 -12.92 35.66
CA GLU A 7 24.86 -12.40 34.48
C GLU A 7 24.42 -13.10 33.19
N ILE A 8 24.18 -14.41 33.24
CA ILE A 8 23.67 -15.19 32.11
C ILE A 8 22.23 -14.77 31.77
N GLU A 9 21.36 -14.60 32.77
CA GLU A 9 20.00 -14.12 32.56
C GLU A 9 19.97 -12.71 31.94
N GLN A 10 20.82 -11.80 32.42
CA GLN A 10 20.95 -10.47 31.80
C GLN A 10 21.46 -10.55 30.36
N HIS A 11 22.38 -11.48 30.07
CA HIS A 11 22.90 -11.68 28.72
C HIS A 11 21.80 -12.17 27.77
N ILE A 12 21.01 -13.16 28.20
CA ILE A 12 19.86 -13.68 27.44
C ILE A 12 18.85 -12.56 27.18
N ALA A 13 18.46 -11.80 28.20
CA ALA A 13 17.49 -10.70 28.05
C ALA A 13 17.98 -9.61 27.08
N ARG A 14 19.29 -9.32 27.04
CA ARG A 14 19.86 -8.40 26.05
C ARG A 14 19.79 -8.95 24.63
N GLN A 15 20.05 -10.24 24.44
CA GLN A 15 19.96 -10.88 23.14
C GLN A 15 18.52 -10.94 22.63
N GLU A 16 17.57 -11.28 23.49
CA GLU A 16 16.13 -11.28 23.15
C GLU A 16 15.67 -9.89 22.71
N ARG A 17 16.03 -8.85 23.46
CA ARG A 17 15.73 -7.46 23.08
C ARG A 17 16.39 -7.05 21.77
N ALA A 18 17.63 -7.47 21.53
CA ALA A 18 18.31 -7.17 20.27
C ALA A 18 17.63 -7.84 19.07
N ILE A 19 17.19 -9.09 19.23
CA ILE A 19 16.41 -9.82 18.22
C ILE A 19 15.09 -9.09 17.96
N GLU A 20 14.40 -8.63 19.00
CA GLU A 20 13.16 -7.87 18.87
C GLU A 20 13.37 -6.55 18.11
N LEU A 21 14.39 -5.76 18.47
CA LEU A 21 14.67 -4.46 17.83
C LEU A 21 15.16 -4.59 16.38
N LEU A 22 15.83 -5.69 16.03
CA LEU A 22 16.39 -5.92 14.69
C LEU A 22 15.47 -6.75 13.80
N ARG A 23 14.26 -7.08 14.25
CA ARG A 23 13.29 -7.81 13.45
C ARG A 23 12.86 -6.98 12.24
N MET A 24 13.26 -7.46 11.06
CA MET A 24 12.90 -6.89 9.74
C MET A 24 11.39 -6.93 9.43
N SER A 25 10.58 -7.55 10.28
CA SER A 25 9.15 -7.78 10.07
C SER A 25 8.28 -6.58 10.39
N ASP A 26 8.80 -5.61 11.15
CA ASP A 26 8.08 -4.39 11.41
C ASP A 26 8.29 -3.51 10.18
N ASN A 27 7.24 -3.39 9.35
CA ASN A 27 7.20 -2.51 8.17
C ASN A 27 7.25 -1.03 8.59
N GLU A 28 8.11 -0.69 9.54
CA GLU A 28 8.29 0.63 10.08
C GLU A 28 9.28 1.38 9.20
N TYR A 29 9.00 2.65 8.95
CA TYR A 29 9.85 3.48 8.12
C TYR A 29 11.13 3.84 8.86
N LEU A 30 12.26 3.28 8.40
CA LEU A 30 13.56 3.43 9.03
C LEU A 30 14.36 4.66 8.53
N GLY A 31 13.75 5.56 7.74
CA GLY A 31 14.42 6.73 7.19
C GLY A 31 15.36 6.43 6.01
N CYS A 32 16.32 7.34 5.77
CA CYS A 32 17.34 7.25 4.71
C CYS A 32 16.80 7.17 3.27
N ARG A 33 15.54 7.56 3.08
CA ARG A 33 14.83 7.65 1.79
C ARG A 33 14.17 9.01 1.65
N ASP A 34 14.77 10.05 2.23
CA ASP A 34 14.15 11.37 2.36
C ASP A 34 13.84 12.00 0.99
N ARG A 35 14.68 11.71 0.00
CA ARG A 35 14.48 12.18 -1.37
C ARG A 35 13.28 11.50 -2.02
N GLU A 36 13.22 10.17 -1.99
CA GLU A 36 12.11 9.41 -2.57
C GLU A 36 10.79 9.69 -1.83
N LEU A 37 10.85 9.82 -0.51
CA LEU A 37 9.70 10.22 0.31
C LEU A 37 9.19 11.60 -0.12
N LYS A 38 10.09 12.59 -0.25
CA LYS A 38 9.73 13.93 -0.72
C LYS A 38 9.11 13.90 -2.12
N GLU A 39 9.64 13.11 -3.05
CA GLU A 39 9.07 12.99 -4.40
C GLU A 39 7.64 12.42 -4.37
N ILE A 40 7.35 11.46 -3.48
CA ILE A 40 6.00 10.93 -3.28
C ILE A 40 5.08 11.97 -2.63
N ASP A 41 5.57 12.68 -1.60
CA ASP A 41 4.81 13.72 -0.89
C ASP A 41 4.46 14.90 -1.82
N ASP A 42 5.43 15.42 -2.57
CA ASP A 42 5.23 16.50 -3.53
C ASP A 42 4.19 16.11 -4.59
N PHE A 43 4.24 14.86 -5.06
CA PHE A 43 3.24 14.32 -5.99
C PHE A 43 1.84 14.26 -5.37
N LEU A 44 1.70 13.69 -4.17
CA LEU A 44 0.44 13.62 -3.43
C LEU A 44 -0.16 15.03 -3.21
N GLU A 45 0.65 15.95 -2.69
CA GLU A 45 0.24 17.34 -2.43
C GLU A 45 -0.18 18.06 -3.73
N SER A 46 0.50 17.79 -4.85
CA SER A 46 0.13 18.35 -6.16
C SER A 46 -1.24 17.85 -6.65
N CYS A 47 -1.54 16.55 -6.48
CA CYS A 47 -2.82 15.97 -6.85
C CYS A 47 -3.96 16.51 -5.99
N ILE A 48 -3.73 16.61 -4.68
CA ILE A 48 -4.72 17.07 -3.71
C ILE A 48 -5.03 18.56 -3.94
N SER A 49 -4.01 19.41 -4.03
CA SER A 49 -4.17 20.86 -4.21
C SER A 49 -4.90 21.23 -5.50
N ARG A 50 -4.70 20.45 -6.56
CA ARG A 50 -5.36 20.65 -7.86
C ARG A 50 -6.72 19.95 -7.95
N ASN A 51 -7.11 19.22 -6.92
CA ASN A 51 -8.27 18.32 -6.92
C ASN A 51 -8.30 17.44 -8.20
N SER A 52 -7.15 16.87 -8.54
CA SER A 52 -6.94 16.11 -9.76
C SER A 52 -6.30 14.76 -9.46
N GLY A 53 -6.73 13.73 -10.18
CA GLY A 53 -6.13 12.41 -10.05
C GLY A 53 -4.73 12.33 -10.66
N GLY A 54 -3.99 11.29 -10.29
CA GLY A 54 -2.65 11.04 -10.80
C GLY A 54 -2.25 9.58 -10.65
N ALA A 55 -1.23 9.17 -11.41
CA ALA A 55 -0.63 7.85 -11.27
C ALA A 55 0.88 7.97 -11.10
N MET A 56 1.43 7.26 -10.12
CA MET A 56 2.88 7.13 -9.92
C MET A 56 3.28 5.66 -9.96
N PHE A 57 4.33 5.38 -10.73
CA PHE A 57 4.90 4.05 -10.87
C PHE A 57 6.26 3.99 -10.16
N ILE A 58 6.38 3.13 -9.15
CA ILE A 58 7.57 3.03 -8.31
C ILE A 58 8.20 1.65 -8.52
N PHE A 59 9.48 1.61 -8.85
CA PHE A 59 10.22 0.39 -9.16
C PHE A 59 11.57 0.33 -8.44
N GLY A 60 12.13 -0.86 -8.29
CA GLY A 60 13.45 -1.10 -7.69
C GLY A 60 13.56 -2.46 -7.02
N MET A 61 14.78 -2.93 -6.71
CA MET A 61 15.03 -4.29 -6.18
C MET A 61 14.17 -4.65 -4.95
N SER A 62 13.88 -5.93 -4.73
CA SER A 62 13.21 -6.39 -3.49
C SER A 62 14.03 -5.99 -2.25
N GLY A 63 13.37 -5.79 -1.11
CA GLY A 63 14.04 -5.39 0.14
C GLY A 63 14.50 -3.93 0.23
N THR A 64 14.34 -3.10 -0.82
CA THR A 64 14.77 -1.68 -0.78
C THR A 64 13.82 -0.73 -0.04
N GLY A 65 12.85 -1.23 0.73
CA GLY A 65 11.94 -0.40 1.53
C GLY A 65 10.89 0.42 0.75
N LYS A 66 10.60 0.06 -0.52
CA LYS A 66 9.60 0.77 -1.35
C LYS A 66 8.22 0.79 -0.72
N THR A 67 7.70 -0.37 -0.35
CA THR A 67 6.36 -0.52 0.26
C THR A 67 6.26 0.31 1.54
N THR A 68 7.28 0.20 2.40
CA THR A 68 7.38 0.96 3.65
C THR A 68 7.39 2.47 3.41
N THR A 69 8.18 2.96 2.45
CA THR A 69 8.26 4.39 2.12
C THR A 69 6.92 4.93 1.61
N VAL A 70 6.24 4.19 0.72
CA VAL A 70 4.92 4.59 0.20
C VAL A 70 3.87 4.55 1.30
N GLN A 71 3.84 3.51 2.13
CA GLN A 71 2.89 3.41 3.24
C GLN A 71 3.09 4.52 4.28
N HIS A 72 4.35 4.92 4.51
CA HIS A 72 4.67 6.05 5.37
C HIS A 72 4.13 7.36 4.79
N ALA A 73 4.48 7.67 3.53
CA ALA A 73 3.98 8.87 2.83
C ALA A 73 2.45 8.95 2.84
N LEU A 74 1.77 7.83 2.57
CA LEU A 74 0.31 7.75 2.58
C LEU A 74 -0.28 7.97 3.97
N SER A 75 0.35 7.42 5.02
CA SER A 75 -0.08 7.61 6.41
C SER A 75 0.04 9.08 6.82
N THR A 76 1.19 9.70 6.55
CA THR A 76 1.43 11.12 6.83
C THR A 76 0.48 12.02 6.03
N CYS A 77 0.24 11.70 4.76
CA CYS A 77 -0.71 12.43 3.91
C CYS A 77 -2.15 12.35 4.47
N LYS A 78 -2.57 11.17 4.94
CA LYS A 78 -3.88 10.96 5.55
C LYS A 78 -4.03 11.71 6.88
N GLU A 79 -2.99 11.77 7.70
CA GLU A 79 -2.98 12.57 8.94
C GLU A 79 -3.15 14.06 8.64
N LYS A 80 -2.47 14.58 7.61
CA LYS A 80 -2.62 15.97 7.14
C LYS A 80 -3.99 16.22 6.49
N ASN A 81 -4.58 15.21 5.86
CA ASN A 81 -5.83 15.30 5.09
C ASN A 81 -6.81 14.18 5.46
N PRO A 82 -7.51 14.29 6.62
CA PRO A 82 -8.39 13.23 7.13
C PRO A 82 -9.54 12.84 6.19
N GLN A 83 -9.91 13.74 5.27
CA GLN A 83 -10.92 13.52 4.24
C GLN A 83 -10.48 12.55 3.12
N ILE A 84 -9.18 12.26 3.02
CA ILE A 84 -8.64 11.36 2.01
C ILE A 84 -8.76 9.92 2.48
N ARG A 85 -9.31 9.07 1.60
CA ARG A 85 -9.34 7.63 1.79
C ARG A 85 -8.13 6.99 1.13
N THR A 86 -7.38 6.21 1.91
CA THR A 86 -6.27 5.40 1.41
C THR A 86 -6.73 3.96 1.20
N LEU A 87 -6.38 3.37 0.07
CA LEU A 87 -6.61 1.95 -0.23
C LEU A 87 -5.29 1.32 -0.69
N SER A 88 -4.91 0.19 -0.09
CA SER A 88 -3.72 -0.58 -0.45
C SER A 88 -4.13 -1.99 -0.83
N ILE A 89 -3.69 -2.45 -2.00
CA ILE A 89 -4.00 -3.78 -2.54
C ILE A 89 -2.68 -4.47 -2.92
N SER A 90 -2.47 -5.70 -2.46
CA SER A 90 -1.32 -6.51 -2.85
C SER A 90 -1.67 -7.45 -3.99
N GLY A 91 -0.93 -7.39 -5.10
CA GLY A 91 -1.16 -8.28 -6.24
C GLY A 91 -1.01 -9.77 -5.91
N SER A 92 -0.21 -10.12 -4.91
CA SER A 92 -0.02 -11.51 -4.45
C SER A 92 -1.23 -12.10 -3.72
N SER A 93 -2.20 -11.27 -3.36
CA SER A 93 -3.41 -11.71 -2.63
C SER A 93 -4.50 -12.29 -3.53
N PHE A 94 -4.31 -12.29 -4.86
CA PHE A 94 -5.33 -12.71 -5.82
C PHE A 94 -4.79 -13.75 -6.79
N SER A 95 -5.58 -14.79 -7.03
CA SER A 95 -5.26 -15.83 -8.02
C SER A 95 -5.82 -15.48 -9.38
N THR A 96 -6.83 -14.61 -9.44
CA THR A 96 -7.47 -14.18 -10.69
C THR A 96 -7.71 -12.67 -10.73
N PHE A 97 -7.72 -12.11 -11.93
CA PHE A 97 -8.08 -10.70 -12.15
C PHE A 97 -9.49 -10.37 -11.66
N LYS A 98 -10.40 -11.36 -11.68
CA LYS A 98 -11.77 -11.22 -11.20
C LYS A 98 -11.84 -10.97 -9.69
N GLU A 99 -11.02 -11.68 -8.91
CA GLU A 99 -10.91 -11.47 -7.46
C GLU A 99 -10.34 -10.09 -7.15
N LEU A 100 -9.28 -9.68 -7.87
CA LEU A 100 -8.70 -8.35 -7.76
C LEU A 100 -9.75 -7.26 -8.04
N ALA A 101 -10.49 -7.40 -9.14
CA ALA A 101 -11.52 -6.45 -9.51
C ALA A 101 -12.61 -6.36 -8.43
N LYS A 102 -13.08 -7.50 -7.93
CA LYS A 102 -14.07 -7.57 -6.85
C LYS A 102 -13.59 -6.84 -5.60
N GLU A 103 -12.39 -7.16 -5.13
CA GLU A 103 -11.81 -6.52 -3.94
C GLU A 103 -11.65 -5.01 -4.12
N LEU A 104 -11.14 -4.58 -5.28
CA LEU A 104 -11.01 -3.16 -5.62
C LEU A 104 -12.34 -2.43 -5.51
N PHE A 105 -13.43 -3.01 -6.05
CA PHE A 105 -14.75 -2.39 -5.98
C PHE A 105 -15.35 -2.37 -4.58
N GLU A 106 -15.27 -3.48 -3.84
CA GLU A 106 -15.74 -3.55 -2.46
C GLU A 106 -15.00 -2.53 -1.60
N SER A 107 -13.68 -2.45 -1.78
CA SER A 107 -12.82 -1.51 -1.10
C SER A 107 -13.04 -0.05 -1.51
N LEU A 108 -13.37 0.27 -2.76
CA LEU A 108 -13.56 1.66 -3.20
C LEU A 108 -14.96 2.19 -2.91
N VAL A 109 -16.00 1.43 -3.22
CA VAL A 109 -17.38 1.90 -3.14
C VAL A 109 -17.90 1.79 -1.71
N GLY A 110 -17.34 0.89 -0.88
CA GLY A 110 -17.86 0.63 0.48
C GLY A 110 -19.30 0.10 0.49
N MET A 111 -19.86 -0.19 -0.68
CA MET A 111 -21.13 -0.82 -0.89
C MET A 111 -20.90 -2.10 -1.68
N THR A 112 -21.41 -3.20 -1.15
CA THR A 112 -21.75 -4.39 -1.93
C THR A 112 -22.94 -4.05 -2.84
N ASP A 113 -22.77 -3.09 -3.75
CA ASP A 113 -23.79 -2.81 -4.75
C ASP A 113 -23.91 -4.08 -5.61
N TYR A 114 -25.01 -4.83 -5.45
CA TYR A 114 -25.28 -6.10 -6.10
C TYR A 114 -25.12 -6.04 -7.63
N ARG A 115 -25.16 -4.84 -8.23
CA ARG A 115 -24.88 -4.60 -9.65
C ARG A 115 -23.43 -4.89 -10.02
N ILE A 116 -22.47 -4.59 -9.15
CA ILE A 116 -21.03 -4.75 -9.42
C ILE A 116 -20.62 -6.23 -9.44
N PRO A 117 -20.95 -7.08 -8.42
CA PRO A 117 -20.69 -8.51 -8.50
C PRO A 117 -21.35 -9.17 -9.70
N ASN A 118 -22.57 -8.76 -10.08
CA ASN A 118 -23.23 -9.31 -11.26
C ASN A 118 -22.57 -8.91 -12.59
N LEU A 119 -22.03 -7.70 -12.70
CA LEU A 119 -21.29 -7.25 -13.87
C LEU A 119 -19.95 -7.98 -14.00
N ILE A 120 -19.23 -8.13 -12.87
CA ILE A 120 -17.99 -8.90 -12.76
C ILE A 120 -18.22 -10.39 -13.05
N ASN A 121 -19.38 -10.94 -12.64
CA ASN A 121 -19.70 -12.36 -12.81
C ASN A 121 -20.21 -12.71 -14.21
N LYS A 122 -20.84 -11.77 -14.94
CA LYS A 122 -21.43 -12.03 -16.27
C LYS A 122 -20.45 -11.94 -17.43
N GLU A 123 -19.39 -11.16 -17.30
CA GLU A 123 -18.40 -11.00 -18.37
C GLU A 123 -17.01 -11.47 -17.95
N LEU A 124 -16.22 -11.94 -18.92
CA LEU A 124 -14.77 -12.02 -18.77
C LEU A 124 -14.28 -10.57 -18.58
N MET A 125 -14.06 -10.19 -17.32
CA MET A 125 -13.61 -8.85 -16.98
C MET A 125 -12.11 -8.77 -17.31
N ASP A 126 -11.77 -7.93 -18.29
CA ASP A 126 -10.40 -7.58 -18.62
C ASP A 126 -10.06 -6.19 -18.07
N TYR A 127 -8.78 -5.81 -18.15
CA TYR A 127 -8.30 -4.53 -17.64
C TYR A 127 -9.01 -3.32 -18.29
N ARG A 128 -9.29 -3.40 -19.59
CA ARG A 128 -9.93 -2.29 -20.32
C ARG A 128 -11.37 -2.09 -19.83
N LYS A 129 -12.12 -3.17 -19.69
CA LYS A 129 -13.50 -3.15 -19.17
C LYS A 129 -13.55 -2.64 -17.73
N LEU A 130 -12.58 -3.04 -16.91
CA LEU A 130 -12.44 -2.51 -15.56
C LEU A 130 -12.23 -0.98 -15.58
N CYS A 131 -11.30 -0.47 -16.39
CA CYS A 131 -11.06 0.97 -16.51
C CYS A 131 -12.29 1.74 -16.97
N ILE A 132 -13.05 1.23 -17.94
CA ILE A 132 -14.29 1.85 -18.42
C ILE A 132 -15.34 1.89 -17.31
N LEU A 133 -15.53 0.78 -16.60
CA LEU A 133 -16.49 0.67 -15.50
C LEU A 133 -16.15 1.66 -14.38
N MET A 134 -14.87 1.68 -13.97
CA MET A 134 -14.34 2.64 -13.02
C MET A 134 -14.59 4.08 -13.49
N THR A 135 -14.21 4.43 -14.73
CA THR A 135 -14.43 5.80 -15.22
C THR A 135 -15.91 6.20 -15.17
N SER A 136 -16.84 5.29 -15.51
CA SER A 136 -18.28 5.57 -15.48
C SER A 136 -18.85 5.79 -14.07
N LEU A 137 -18.35 5.06 -13.08
CA LEU A 137 -18.81 5.14 -11.69
C LEU A 137 -18.34 6.44 -11.05
N PHE A 138 -17.13 6.87 -11.40
CA PHE A 138 -16.47 8.02 -10.80
C PHE A 138 -16.83 9.35 -11.49
N GLN A 139 -17.26 9.34 -12.76
CA GLN A 139 -17.83 10.54 -13.41
C GLN A 139 -19.07 11.13 -12.68
N LYS A 140 -19.76 10.32 -11.88
CA LYS A 140 -20.94 10.73 -11.11
C LYS A 140 -20.65 11.14 -9.68
N THR A 141 -19.41 11.00 -9.20
CA THR A 141 -19.06 11.18 -7.79
C THR A 141 -17.79 12.03 -7.65
N SER A 142 -17.76 12.98 -6.71
CA SER A 142 -16.65 13.94 -6.53
C SER A 142 -15.39 13.32 -5.90
N TYR A 143 -14.96 12.15 -6.36
CA TYR A 143 -13.76 11.48 -5.86
C TYR A 143 -12.55 11.78 -6.75
N THR A 144 -11.45 12.17 -6.12
CA THR A 144 -10.14 12.33 -6.76
C THR A 144 -9.28 11.11 -6.44
N PHE A 145 -8.78 10.43 -7.48
CA PHE A 145 -8.06 9.16 -7.33
C PHE A 145 -6.56 9.34 -7.58
N VAL A 146 -5.75 8.90 -6.61
CA VAL A 146 -4.29 8.81 -6.77
C VAL A 146 -3.90 7.34 -6.72
N GLN A 147 -3.36 6.84 -7.83
CA GLN A 147 -2.95 5.44 -7.96
C GLN A 147 -1.43 5.31 -7.77
N PHE A 148 -1.03 4.39 -6.89
CA PHE A 148 0.35 3.92 -6.81
C PHE A 148 0.42 2.50 -7.34
N ALA A 149 1.33 2.28 -8.28
CA ALA A 149 1.72 0.95 -8.71
C ALA A 149 3.18 0.72 -8.29
N ILE A 150 3.39 -0.12 -7.27
CA ILE A 150 4.73 -0.54 -6.85
C ILE A 150 5.04 -1.85 -7.56
N VAL A 151 6.03 -1.85 -8.45
CA VAL A 151 6.53 -3.07 -9.08
C VAL A 151 7.83 -3.49 -8.40
N ILE A 152 7.77 -4.64 -7.75
CA ILE A 152 8.94 -5.34 -7.23
C ILE A 152 9.41 -6.26 -8.35
N PRO A 153 10.61 -6.05 -8.94
CA PRO A 153 11.17 -6.99 -9.89
C PRO A 153 11.47 -8.30 -9.15
N LEU A 154 11.00 -9.40 -9.73
CA LEU A 154 11.39 -10.76 -9.38
C LEU A 154 12.88 -10.92 -9.69
N GLY A 155 13.68 -11.05 -8.64
CA GLY A 155 15.09 -11.40 -8.71
C GLY A 155 15.41 -12.41 -7.62
N PHE A 156 15.08 -13.68 -7.87
CA PHE A 156 15.92 -14.79 -7.45
C PHE A 156 16.54 -15.34 -8.74
N VAL A 157 17.82 -15.06 -8.94
CA VAL A 157 18.77 -15.95 -9.60
C VAL A 157 19.97 -16.04 -8.68
#